data_AF-A0A940ULP5-F1
#
_entry.id   AF-A0A940ULP5-F1
#
_cell.length_a   1.000
_cell.length_b   1.000
_cell.length_c   1.000
_cell.angle_alpha   90.00
_cell.angle_beta   90.00
_cell.angle_gamma   90.00
#
_symmetry.space_group_name_H-M   'P 1'
#
loop_
_entity.id
_entity.type
_entity.pdbx_description
1 polymer ?
#
loop_
_entity_poly.entity_id
_entity_poly.type
_entity_poly.pdbx_seq_one_letter_code
_entity_poly.pdbx_strand_id
1 'polypeptide(L)'
;MEKKILIIDEKPPIAINKVLTRKDLYTVYLELNKIGEESKLFGEASTLRQYIDQINLAIASLDCFKRLKPIEDSYHLPTALRDYYSILYEGDDIESIALIASIIRNGGIVKHEANTSTWQEGKIFTIERNDYGKEIKTVIFDATAIYDLEYSGSSYRILDIPPIRRYENFYINNCPEMNLSRACMNNPAKELNFDVLLCDLNIKNKKAFLLTYKNQKNAISKIIEDRYGNSSNICMGHYNNVRGKNDFVESDLMLAYGMNYLGDEFYLAKAMALEISLKNMEFTREHKARISKDDDLNRIMCSDMFCDLVQSILRTKLRRNTKDVVQFYSFIPYCEIIAMLKDYFVDCNIMDWYPDSFYKQYHDNGSRTKKPTNVKFANLLERRFSNLNSQGAMSISKMEVKDALGYTCQNTFANHLNSEYVKCKLQQLGVTVGHHNLIKINNEEMTEQ
;
A
#
# COMPACT_ATOMS: atom_id res chain seq x y z
N MET A 1 21.76 -27.99 -29.46
CA MET A 1 20.59 -27.34 -28.83
C MET A 1 20.94 -25.88 -28.59
N GLU A 2 20.25 -24.95 -29.26
CA GLU A 2 20.34 -23.53 -28.92
C GLU A 2 19.82 -23.31 -27.51
N LYS A 3 20.63 -22.70 -26.64
CA LYS A 3 20.19 -22.29 -25.31
C LYS A 3 19.34 -21.03 -25.45
N LYS A 4 18.02 -21.18 -25.34
CA LYS A 4 17.08 -20.04 -25.29
C LYS A 4 17.35 -19.23 -24.02
N ILE A 5 17.36 -17.90 -24.16
CA ILE A 5 17.47 -16.96 -23.05
C ILE A 5 16.18 -16.15 -23.05
N LEU A 6 15.55 -16.03 -21.87
CA LEU A 6 14.44 -15.11 -21.64
C LEU A 6 14.98 -13.85 -20.98
N ILE A 7 14.61 -12.69 -21.51
CA ILE A 7 14.96 -11.38 -20.95
C ILE A 7 13.65 -10.73 -20.49
N ILE A 8 13.60 -10.32 -19.22
CA ILE A 8 12.44 -9.66 -18.61
C ILE A 8 12.81 -8.22 -18.25
N ASP A 9 12.24 -7.25 -18.93
CA ASP A 9 12.42 -5.81 -18.66
C ASP A 9 11.33 -5.25 -17.72
N GLU A 10 10.13 -5.84 -17.75
CA GLU A 10 9.03 -5.52 -16.84
C GLU A 10 8.47 -6.82 -16.26
N LYS A 11 8.27 -6.85 -14.94
CA LYS A 11 7.79 -8.03 -14.23
C LYS A 11 6.53 -8.64 -14.85
N PRO A 12 6.60 -9.89 -15.36
CA PRO A 12 5.41 -10.63 -15.72
C PRO A 12 4.67 -11.07 -14.45
N PRO A 13 3.41 -11.50 -14.55
CA PRO A 13 2.70 -12.07 -13.41
C PRO A 13 3.39 -13.38 -12.94
N ILE A 14 4.22 -13.29 -11.89
CA ILE A 14 4.91 -14.44 -11.28
C ILE A 14 4.02 -15.04 -10.19
N ALA A 15 3.66 -14.27 -9.16
CA ALA A 15 2.70 -14.69 -8.13
C ALA A 15 1.32 -14.07 -8.41
N ILE A 16 0.38 -14.88 -8.91
CA ILE A 16 -0.98 -14.43 -9.24
C ILE A 16 -1.93 -14.83 -8.12
N ASN A 17 -2.47 -13.86 -7.39
CA ASN A 17 -3.51 -14.12 -6.39
C ASN A 17 -4.86 -14.39 -7.06
N LYS A 18 -5.45 -15.50 -6.68
CA LYS A 18 -6.73 -15.98 -7.14
C LYS A 18 -7.61 -16.24 -5.91
N VAL A 19 -8.88 -15.86 -6.04
CA VAL A 19 -9.83 -15.95 -4.94
C VAL A 19 -10.96 -16.86 -5.38
N LEU A 20 -11.26 -17.84 -4.55
CA LEU A 20 -12.42 -18.71 -4.71
C LEU A 20 -13.40 -18.42 -3.57
N THR A 21 -14.65 -18.17 -3.91
CA THR A 21 -15.72 -17.97 -2.93
C THR A 21 -16.47 -19.29 -2.66
N ARG A 22 -17.19 -19.36 -1.54
CA ARG A 22 -18.13 -20.48 -1.29
C ARG A 22 -19.18 -20.64 -2.38
N LYS A 23 -19.60 -19.53 -3.02
CA LYS A 23 -20.54 -19.58 -4.14
C LYS A 23 -19.93 -20.33 -5.31
N ASP A 24 -18.68 -20.05 -5.65
CA ASP A 24 -17.97 -20.71 -6.76
C ASP A 24 -17.82 -22.22 -6.50
N LEU A 25 -17.43 -22.58 -5.27
CA LEU A 25 -17.39 -23.99 -4.83
C LEU A 25 -18.75 -24.69 -4.98
N TYR A 26 -19.82 -24.02 -4.54
CA TYR A 26 -21.17 -24.57 -4.62
C TYR A 26 -21.65 -24.71 -6.06
N THR A 27 -21.39 -23.72 -6.92
CA THR A 27 -21.70 -23.79 -8.34
C THR A 27 -21.02 -25.00 -8.98
N VAL A 28 -19.70 -25.15 -8.81
CA VAL A 28 -18.98 -26.31 -9.36
C VAL A 28 -19.53 -27.63 -8.79
N TYR A 29 -19.84 -27.69 -7.50
CA TYR A 29 -20.44 -28.88 -6.90
C TYR A 29 -21.78 -29.28 -7.54
N LEU A 30 -22.67 -28.30 -7.77
CA LEU A 30 -23.95 -28.56 -8.44
C LEU A 30 -23.76 -29.04 -9.88
N GLU A 31 -22.81 -28.47 -10.61
CA GLU A 31 -22.53 -28.89 -11.98
C GLU A 31 -21.94 -30.31 -12.03
N LEU A 32 -21.04 -30.66 -11.10
CA LEU A 32 -20.55 -32.03 -10.97
C LEU A 32 -21.68 -33.03 -10.68
N ASN A 33 -22.71 -32.66 -9.93
CA ASN A 33 -23.86 -33.53 -9.64
C ASN A 33 -24.73 -33.84 -10.88
N LYS A 34 -24.60 -33.07 -11.97
CA LYS A 34 -25.27 -33.37 -13.23
C LYS A 34 -24.60 -34.50 -14.02
N ILE A 35 -23.36 -34.84 -13.67
CA ILE A 35 -22.63 -35.96 -14.26
C ILE A 35 -23.11 -37.26 -13.57
N GLY A 36 -24.00 -37.98 -14.24
CA GLY A 36 -24.57 -39.25 -13.76
C GLY A 36 -23.59 -40.42 -13.80
N GLU A 37 -23.95 -41.52 -13.12
CA GLU A 37 -23.13 -42.75 -12.99
C GLU A 37 -22.78 -43.40 -14.33
N GLU A 38 -23.63 -43.20 -15.32
CA GLU A 38 -23.46 -43.66 -16.70
C GLU A 38 -22.37 -42.90 -17.48
N SER A 39 -21.94 -41.73 -17.00
CA SER A 39 -20.92 -40.93 -17.65
C SER A 39 -19.52 -41.49 -17.40
N LYS A 40 -18.67 -41.49 -18.44
CA LYS A 40 -17.24 -41.82 -18.31
C LYS A 40 -16.48 -40.89 -17.36
N LEU A 41 -17.03 -39.70 -17.07
CA LEU A 41 -16.46 -38.71 -16.15
C LEU A 41 -16.91 -38.91 -14.69
N PHE A 42 -17.82 -39.85 -14.41
CA PHE A 42 -18.44 -39.97 -13.08
C PHE A 42 -17.43 -40.19 -11.96
N GLY A 43 -16.40 -41.01 -12.19
CA GLY A 43 -15.34 -41.28 -11.21
C GLY A 43 -14.58 -40.00 -10.85
N GLU A 44 -14.10 -39.27 -11.85
CA GLU A 44 -13.37 -38.01 -11.68
C GLU A 44 -14.25 -36.94 -11.02
N ALA A 45 -15.51 -36.83 -11.42
CA ALA A 45 -16.48 -35.93 -10.82
C ALA A 45 -16.74 -36.27 -9.35
N SER A 46 -16.86 -37.56 -9.02
CA SER A 46 -17.03 -38.03 -7.64
C SER A 46 -15.84 -37.69 -6.75
N THR A 47 -14.62 -37.91 -7.23
CA THR A 47 -13.40 -37.54 -6.51
C THR A 47 -13.34 -36.03 -6.27
N LEU A 48 -13.62 -35.22 -7.28
CA LEU A 48 -13.59 -33.76 -7.13
C LEU A 48 -14.68 -33.26 -6.15
N ARG A 49 -15.87 -33.87 -6.13
CA ARG A 49 -16.90 -33.58 -5.11
C ARG A 49 -16.40 -33.84 -3.69
N GLN A 50 -15.74 -34.98 -3.46
CA GLN A 50 -15.17 -35.30 -2.15
C GLN A 50 -14.12 -34.27 -1.71
N TYR A 51 -13.31 -33.75 -2.64
CA TYR A 51 -12.38 -32.68 -2.33
C TYR A 51 -13.08 -31.36 -2.00
N ILE A 52 -14.13 -31.00 -2.73
CA ILE A 52 -14.94 -29.82 -2.41
C ILE A 52 -15.55 -29.93 -1.01
N ASP A 53 -16.04 -31.10 -0.62
CA ASP A 53 -16.58 -31.34 0.73
C ASP A 53 -15.52 -31.17 1.82
N GLN A 54 -14.31 -31.70 1.60
CA GLN A 54 -13.18 -31.51 2.52
C GLN A 54 -12.77 -30.03 2.65
N ILE A 55 -12.76 -29.30 1.53
CA ILE A 55 -12.51 -27.84 1.52
C ILE A 55 -13.60 -27.12 2.32
N ASN A 56 -14.87 -27.43 2.10
CA ASN A 56 -15.99 -26.83 2.82
C ASN A 56 -15.93 -27.08 4.32
N LEU A 57 -15.59 -28.31 4.73
CA LEU A 57 -15.37 -28.66 6.15
C LEU A 57 -14.22 -27.84 6.75
N ALA A 58 -13.13 -27.65 6.01
CA ALA A 58 -12.00 -26.84 6.47
C ALA A 58 -12.35 -25.36 6.63
N ILE A 59 -13.26 -24.82 5.80
CA ILE A 59 -13.77 -23.45 5.93
C ILE A 59 -14.72 -23.32 7.13
N ALA A 60 -15.55 -24.33 7.40
CA ALA A 60 -16.58 -24.27 8.45
C ALA A 60 -16.02 -24.22 9.89
N SER A 61 -14.75 -24.55 10.09
CA SER A 61 -14.15 -24.71 11.43
C SER A 61 -13.42 -23.46 11.97
N LEU A 62 -13.80 -22.23 11.61
CA LEU A 62 -12.90 -21.06 11.70
C LEU A 62 -13.41 -19.78 12.36
N ASP A 63 -12.53 -19.15 13.15
CA ASP A 63 -12.73 -17.85 13.80
C ASP A 63 -12.08 -16.65 13.06
N CYS A 64 -10.97 -16.84 12.32
CA CYS A 64 -10.28 -15.72 11.63
C CYS A 64 -9.58 -16.12 10.31
N PHE A 65 -8.34 -16.61 10.38
CA PHE A 65 -7.55 -17.11 9.25
C PHE A 65 -7.09 -18.53 9.52
N LYS A 66 -7.06 -19.37 8.48
CA LYS A 66 -6.36 -20.66 8.54
C LYS A 66 -5.68 -20.96 7.23
N ARG A 67 -4.44 -21.43 7.33
CA ARG A 67 -3.76 -22.09 6.25
C ARG A 67 -4.43 -23.44 6.00
N LEU A 68 -5.05 -23.57 4.84
CA LEU A 68 -5.42 -24.85 4.27
C LEU A 68 -4.15 -25.49 3.73
N LYS A 69 -3.79 -26.65 4.27
CA LYS A 69 -2.73 -27.48 3.70
C LYS A 69 -3.22 -28.11 2.39
N PRO A 70 -2.31 -28.47 1.49
CA PRO A 70 -2.67 -29.35 0.38
C PRO A 70 -3.43 -30.58 0.87
N ILE A 71 -4.43 -31.00 0.09
CA ILE A 71 -5.17 -32.23 0.31
C ILE A 71 -4.47 -33.37 -0.43
N GLU A 72 -4.03 -33.11 -1.66
CA GLU A 72 -3.28 -34.06 -2.50
C GLU A 72 -2.29 -33.31 -3.41
N ASP A 73 -1.01 -33.30 -3.04
CA ASP A 73 0.09 -32.58 -3.75
C ASP A 73 0.29 -33.02 -5.21
N SER A 74 -0.12 -34.25 -5.55
CA SER A 74 -0.03 -34.81 -6.90
C SER A 74 -1.27 -34.56 -7.75
N TYR A 75 -2.30 -33.91 -7.19
CA TYR A 75 -3.56 -33.76 -7.89
C TYR A 75 -3.42 -32.90 -9.15
N HIS A 76 -4.00 -33.38 -10.24
CA HIS A 76 -4.10 -32.66 -11.49
C HIS A 76 -5.54 -32.76 -11.99
N LEU A 77 -6.08 -31.63 -12.45
CA LEU A 77 -7.40 -31.62 -13.08
C LEU A 77 -7.36 -32.48 -14.35
N PRO A 78 -8.15 -33.56 -14.45
CA PRO A 78 -8.13 -34.42 -15.63
C PRO A 78 -8.49 -33.63 -16.89
N THR A 79 -7.78 -33.91 -17.99
CA THR A 79 -8.02 -33.24 -19.28
C THR A 79 -9.45 -33.43 -19.76
N ALA A 80 -10.01 -34.63 -19.59
CA ALA A 80 -11.38 -34.94 -20.01
C ALA A 80 -12.42 -34.10 -19.25
N LEU A 81 -12.26 -33.93 -17.93
CA LEU A 81 -13.15 -33.09 -17.13
C LEU A 81 -12.99 -31.59 -17.46
N ARG A 82 -11.76 -31.12 -17.66
CA ARG A 82 -11.49 -29.74 -18.08
C ARG A 82 -12.11 -29.43 -19.45
N ASP A 83 -11.93 -30.33 -20.41
CA ASP A 83 -12.45 -30.15 -21.77
C ASP A 83 -13.99 -30.21 -21.77
N TYR A 84 -14.60 -31.08 -20.95
CA TYR A 84 -16.05 -31.09 -20.72
C TYR A 84 -16.57 -29.75 -20.20
N TYR A 85 -15.90 -29.17 -19.18
CA TYR A 85 -16.25 -27.84 -18.68
C TYR A 85 -16.03 -26.75 -19.72
N SER A 86 -14.98 -26.84 -20.53
CA SER A 86 -14.67 -25.84 -21.56
C SER A 86 -15.67 -25.83 -22.72
N ILE A 87 -16.42 -26.91 -22.92
CA ILE A 87 -17.48 -27.01 -23.94
C ILE A 87 -18.80 -26.45 -23.42
N LEU A 88 -19.09 -26.63 -22.13
CA LEU A 88 -20.40 -26.32 -21.54
C LEU A 88 -20.47 -24.91 -20.92
N TYR A 89 -19.33 -24.36 -20.50
CA TYR A 89 -19.26 -23.06 -19.86
C TYR A 89 -18.21 -22.20 -20.56
N GLU A 90 -18.37 -20.89 -20.48
CA GLU A 90 -17.41 -19.91 -21.00
C GLU A 90 -16.89 -19.05 -19.84
N GLY A 91 -15.63 -18.60 -19.92
CA GLY A 91 -15.09 -17.61 -18.98
C GLY A 91 -14.88 -18.11 -17.55
N ASP A 92 -15.49 -17.44 -16.58
CA ASP A 92 -15.19 -17.52 -15.13
C ASP A 92 -15.45 -18.90 -14.49
N ASP A 93 -16.37 -19.70 -15.06
CA ASP A 93 -16.71 -21.02 -14.55
C ASP A 93 -15.59 -22.06 -14.79
N ILE A 94 -14.85 -21.92 -15.90
CA ILE A 94 -13.65 -22.76 -16.19
C ILE A 94 -12.51 -22.40 -15.25
N GLU A 95 -12.35 -21.11 -14.91
CA GLU A 95 -11.32 -20.70 -13.94
C GLU A 95 -11.59 -21.34 -12.58
N SER A 96 -12.85 -21.40 -12.15
CA SER A 96 -13.23 -21.95 -10.84
C SER A 96 -12.78 -23.41 -10.64
N ILE A 97 -12.95 -24.28 -11.64
CA ILE A 97 -12.52 -25.69 -11.52
C ILE A 97 -10.99 -25.84 -11.50
N ALA A 98 -10.27 -25.01 -12.27
CA ALA A 98 -8.81 -24.98 -12.24
C ALA A 98 -8.28 -24.47 -10.88
N LEU A 99 -8.94 -23.47 -10.30
CA LEU A 99 -8.60 -22.95 -8.98
C LEU A 99 -8.84 -23.97 -7.87
N ILE A 100 -9.94 -24.73 -7.93
CA ILE A 100 -10.18 -25.84 -6.99
C ILE A 100 -9.03 -26.85 -7.08
N ALA A 101 -8.62 -27.24 -8.30
CA ALA A 101 -7.49 -28.14 -8.48
C ALA A 101 -6.18 -27.56 -7.91
N SER A 102 -5.93 -26.26 -8.09
CA SER A 102 -4.80 -25.58 -7.46
C SER A 102 -4.88 -25.61 -5.94
N ILE A 103 -6.05 -25.39 -5.34
CA ILE A 103 -6.24 -25.43 -3.88
C ILE A 103 -6.01 -26.85 -3.33
N ILE A 104 -6.48 -27.88 -4.03
CA ILE A 104 -6.23 -29.28 -3.64
C ILE A 104 -4.73 -29.58 -3.61
N ARG A 105 -4.01 -29.12 -4.63
CA ARG A 105 -2.58 -29.37 -4.83
C ARG A 105 -1.66 -28.53 -3.93
N ASN A 106 -1.99 -27.25 -3.74
CA ASN A 106 -1.10 -26.27 -3.13
C ASN A 106 -1.61 -25.75 -1.77
N GLY A 107 -2.87 -26.05 -1.43
CA GLY A 107 -3.55 -25.44 -0.29
C GLY A 107 -3.96 -23.99 -0.56
N GLY A 108 -4.12 -23.20 0.52
CA GLY A 108 -4.48 -21.80 0.42
C GLY A 108 -4.66 -21.12 1.78
N ILE A 109 -5.04 -19.85 1.77
CA ILE A 109 -5.41 -19.07 2.95
C ILE A 109 -6.91 -18.89 2.97
N VAL A 110 -7.57 -19.43 3.99
CA VAL A 110 -9.00 -19.22 4.20
C VAL A 110 -9.18 -17.98 5.07
N LYS A 111 -10.00 -17.04 4.62
CA LYS A 111 -10.46 -15.89 5.39
C LYS A 111 -11.94 -16.07 5.73
N HIS A 112 -12.26 -15.92 7.01
CA HIS A 112 -13.63 -15.90 7.49
C HIS A 112 -14.05 -14.45 7.80
N GLU A 113 -15.12 -13.97 7.19
CA GLU A 113 -15.71 -12.66 7.54
C GLU A 113 -16.82 -12.87 8.58
N ALA A 114 -16.56 -12.49 9.83
CA ALA A 114 -17.55 -12.54 10.91
C ALA A 114 -18.45 -11.29 10.90
N ASN A 115 -19.49 -11.26 10.04
CA ASN A 115 -20.86 -10.70 10.28
C ASN A 115 -21.59 -10.30 9.00
N THR A 116 -22.79 -10.86 8.77
CA THR A 116 -24.11 -10.19 8.93
C THR A 116 -25.20 -11.24 8.69
N SER A 117 -25.90 -11.67 9.76
CA SER A 117 -27.26 -12.27 9.85
C SER A 117 -27.83 -13.30 8.85
N THR A 118 -27.24 -13.59 7.70
CA THR A 118 -27.75 -14.58 6.73
C THR A 118 -26.62 -14.99 5.80
N TRP A 119 -26.20 -16.26 5.88
CA TRP A 119 -25.17 -16.92 5.05
C TRP A 119 -23.75 -16.33 5.14
N GLN A 120 -22.82 -17.18 5.60
CA GLN A 120 -21.40 -16.85 5.80
C GLN A 120 -20.61 -17.02 4.50
N GLU A 121 -20.06 -15.93 3.95
CA GLU A 121 -19.18 -15.95 2.77
C GLU A 121 -17.72 -16.17 3.18
N GLY A 122 -17.27 -17.43 3.20
CA GLY A 122 -15.85 -17.75 3.27
C GLY A 122 -15.16 -17.52 1.92
N LYS A 123 -13.97 -16.93 1.93
CA LYS A 123 -13.10 -16.78 0.75
C LYS A 123 -11.82 -17.57 0.95
N ILE A 124 -11.41 -18.30 -0.08
CA ILE A 124 -10.13 -18.99 -0.14
C ILE A 124 -9.22 -18.23 -1.11
N PHE A 125 -8.07 -17.82 -0.62
CA PHE A 125 -7.02 -17.16 -1.38
C PHE A 125 -5.95 -18.20 -1.70
N THR A 126 -5.69 -18.41 -2.98
CA THR A 126 -4.57 -19.23 -3.46
C THR A 126 -3.72 -18.38 -4.38
N ILE A 127 -2.42 -18.66 -4.44
CA ILE A 127 -1.56 -18.05 -5.44
C ILE A 127 -1.02 -19.12 -6.37
N GLU A 128 -1.16 -18.85 -7.66
CA GLU A 128 -0.46 -19.59 -8.70
C GLU A 128 0.89 -18.94 -8.95
N ARG A 129 1.96 -19.74 -8.99
CA ARG A 129 3.31 -19.29 -9.32
C ARG A 129 3.68 -19.69 -10.74
N ASN A 130 3.96 -18.69 -11.58
CA ASN A 130 4.55 -18.88 -12.90
C ASN A 130 6.08 -18.75 -12.78
N ASP A 131 6.79 -19.89 -12.63
CA ASP A 131 8.25 -19.87 -12.62
C ASP A 131 8.81 -19.90 -14.05
N TYR A 132 8.99 -18.71 -14.63
CA TYR A 132 9.58 -18.53 -15.95
C TYR A 132 11.06 -18.95 -16.02
N GLY A 133 11.73 -19.16 -14.89
CA GLY A 133 13.14 -19.57 -14.83
C GLY A 133 13.36 -21.08 -14.74
N LYS A 134 12.29 -21.88 -14.58
CA LYS A 134 12.41 -23.34 -14.36
C LYS A 134 13.00 -24.09 -15.56
N GLU A 135 12.69 -23.67 -16.78
CA GLU A 135 13.08 -24.39 -18.01
C GLU A 135 13.98 -23.58 -18.94
N ILE A 136 14.09 -22.26 -18.70
CA ILE A 136 14.80 -21.33 -19.58
C ILE A 136 15.73 -20.49 -18.74
N LYS A 137 16.92 -20.18 -19.27
CA LYS A 137 17.83 -19.24 -18.63
C LYS A 137 17.20 -17.84 -18.67
N THR A 138 16.75 -17.36 -17.51
CA THR A 138 16.03 -16.08 -17.41
C THR A 138 16.89 -15.00 -16.78
N VAL A 139 17.02 -13.86 -17.45
CA VAL A 139 17.76 -12.68 -17.02
C VAL A 139 16.78 -11.53 -16.79
N ILE A 140 16.87 -10.89 -15.63
CA ILE A 140 15.98 -9.80 -15.23
C ILE A 140 16.68 -8.46 -15.42
N PHE A 141 16.06 -7.58 -16.21
CA PHE A 141 16.40 -6.18 -16.45
C PHE A 141 15.40 -5.20 -15.81
N ASP A 142 14.44 -5.73 -15.03
CA ASP A 142 13.52 -4.92 -14.25
C ASP A 142 14.28 -4.09 -13.20
N ALA A 143 14.06 -2.78 -13.20
CA ALA A 143 14.75 -1.85 -12.33
C ALA A 143 14.47 -2.09 -10.84
N THR A 144 13.35 -2.73 -10.47
CA THR A 144 13.04 -3.06 -9.07
C THR A 144 13.47 -4.48 -8.67
N ALA A 145 14.13 -5.23 -9.56
CA ALA A 145 14.36 -6.66 -9.39
C ALA A 145 15.07 -7.06 -8.08
N ILE A 146 16.08 -6.28 -7.66
CA ILE A 146 16.84 -6.57 -6.43
C ILE A 146 15.98 -6.44 -5.15
N TYR A 147 14.88 -5.69 -5.22
CA TYR A 147 13.96 -5.47 -4.10
C TYR A 147 12.71 -6.35 -4.19
N ASP A 148 12.45 -6.97 -5.34
CA ASP A 148 11.23 -7.76 -5.58
C ASP A 148 11.46 -9.22 -5.19
N LEU A 149 10.84 -9.62 -4.07
CA LEU A 149 10.98 -10.98 -3.55
C LEU A 149 10.34 -12.04 -4.45
N GLU A 150 9.56 -11.70 -5.47
CA GLU A 150 9.11 -12.72 -6.44
C GLU A 150 10.22 -13.23 -7.35
N TYR A 151 11.29 -12.45 -7.52
CA TYR A 151 12.51 -12.93 -8.18
C TYR A 151 13.43 -13.71 -7.23
N SER A 152 13.04 -13.93 -5.96
CA SER A 152 13.85 -14.71 -5.03
C SER A 152 13.87 -16.19 -5.46
N GLY A 153 15.01 -16.64 -5.98
CA GLY A 153 15.23 -18.01 -6.41
C GLY A 153 16.44 -18.13 -7.33
N SER A 154 17.06 -19.31 -7.37
CA SER A 154 18.21 -19.59 -8.25
C SER A 154 17.84 -19.62 -9.75
N SER A 155 16.54 -19.68 -10.05
CA SER A 155 15.96 -19.68 -11.41
C SER A 155 16.13 -18.33 -12.14
N TYR A 156 16.33 -17.23 -11.41
CA TYR A 156 16.44 -15.89 -11.98
C TYR A 156 17.85 -15.32 -11.84
N ARG A 157 18.37 -14.73 -12.92
CA ARG A 157 19.63 -13.99 -12.90
C ARG A 157 19.34 -12.50 -12.93
N ILE A 158 19.43 -11.87 -11.77
CA ILE A 158 19.36 -10.42 -11.65
C ILE A 158 20.75 -9.87 -11.93
N LEU A 159 20.83 -8.88 -12.82
CA LEU A 159 22.09 -8.19 -13.09
C LEU A 159 22.34 -7.18 -11.98
N ASP A 160 23.45 -7.36 -11.28
CA ASP A 160 23.95 -6.39 -10.30
C ASP A 160 24.71 -5.28 -11.04
N ILE A 161 23.99 -4.21 -11.39
CA ILE A 161 24.53 -3.07 -12.12
C ILE A 161 24.67 -1.91 -11.12
N PRO A 162 25.85 -1.27 -10.99
CA PRO A 162 26.00 -0.14 -10.10
C PRO A 162 25.05 1.00 -10.50
N PRO A 163 24.56 1.80 -9.53
CA PRO A 163 23.65 2.90 -9.82
C PRO A 163 24.32 3.91 -10.76
N ILE A 164 23.75 4.05 -11.97
CA ILE A 164 24.26 4.94 -13.01
C ILE A 164 23.65 6.35 -12.88
N ARG A 165 22.51 6.47 -12.19
CA ARG A 165 21.73 7.71 -12.05
C ARG A 165 21.82 8.25 -10.63
N ARG A 166 21.87 9.57 -10.51
CA ARG A 166 21.69 10.32 -9.27
C ARG A 166 20.37 11.08 -9.33
N TYR A 167 19.71 11.23 -8.19
CA TYR A 167 18.38 11.81 -8.07
C TYR A 167 18.38 13.08 -7.20
N GLU A 168 19.43 13.89 -7.30
CA GLU A 168 19.62 15.14 -6.54
C GLU A 168 18.44 16.13 -6.68
N ASN A 169 17.74 16.09 -7.82
CA ASN A 169 16.57 16.93 -8.12
C ASN A 169 15.23 16.31 -7.69
N PHE A 170 15.25 15.16 -7.00
CA PHE A 170 14.05 14.46 -6.54
C PHE A 170 13.81 14.72 -5.05
N TYR A 171 12.58 15.14 -4.72
CA TYR A 171 12.16 15.46 -3.35
C TYR A 171 10.99 14.59 -2.94
N ILE A 172 11.19 13.76 -1.94
CA ILE A 172 10.17 12.94 -1.29
C ILE A 172 9.68 13.69 -0.05
N ASN A 173 8.42 14.09 -0.07
CA ASN A 173 7.72 14.85 0.95
C ASN A 173 6.69 13.92 1.60
N ASN A 174 7.04 13.33 2.75
CA ASN A 174 6.20 12.30 3.37
C ASN A 174 5.50 12.80 4.63
N CYS A 175 4.22 12.45 4.79
CA CYS A 175 3.46 12.64 6.02
C CYS A 175 3.18 11.28 6.68
N PRO A 176 4.09 10.75 7.52
CA PRO A 176 3.94 9.41 8.10
C PRO A 176 2.81 9.35 9.15
N GLU A 177 2.42 10.50 9.69
CA GLU A 177 1.42 10.60 10.75
C GLU A 177 -0.02 10.47 10.24
N MET A 178 -0.30 10.48 8.93
CA MET A 178 -1.67 10.32 8.44
C MET A 178 -1.86 8.95 7.80
N ASN A 179 -2.83 8.18 8.30
CA ASN A 179 -3.22 6.94 7.64
C ASN A 179 -4.38 7.21 6.69
N LEU A 180 -4.07 7.10 5.40
CA LEU A 180 -5.01 7.19 4.28
C LEU A 180 -5.19 5.81 3.63
N SER A 181 -5.42 4.77 4.44
CA SER A 181 -5.82 3.44 3.95
C SER A 181 -7.20 3.51 3.28
N ARG A 182 -7.49 2.53 2.42
CA ARG A 182 -8.81 2.39 1.77
C ARG A 182 -9.95 2.39 2.79
N ALA A 183 -9.78 1.66 3.90
CA ALA A 183 -10.75 1.63 4.99
C ALA A 183 -10.94 3.00 5.67
N CYS A 184 -9.87 3.80 5.78
CA CYS A 184 -9.97 5.15 6.35
C CYS A 184 -10.74 6.09 5.41
N MET A 185 -10.42 6.10 4.10
CA MET A 185 -11.10 6.97 3.13
C MET A 185 -12.57 6.61 2.90
N ASN A 186 -12.92 5.33 3.07
CA ASN A 186 -14.30 4.86 2.91
C ASN A 186 -15.13 5.05 4.19
N ASN A 187 -14.55 5.52 5.30
CA ASN A 187 -15.27 5.64 6.56
C ASN A 187 -16.07 6.96 6.60
N PRO A 188 -17.43 6.91 6.63
CA PRO A 188 -18.25 8.11 6.64
C PRO A 188 -18.05 9.00 7.88
N ALA A 189 -17.57 8.43 8.99
CA ALA A 189 -17.29 9.18 10.21
C ALA A 189 -15.97 9.97 10.15
N LYS A 190 -15.15 9.74 9.12
CA LYS A 190 -13.90 10.45 8.86
C LYS A 190 -14.02 11.18 7.54
N GLU A 191 -14.76 12.29 7.54
CA GLU A 191 -14.83 13.16 6.36
C GLU A 191 -13.44 13.76 6.11
N LEU A 192 -12.80 13.34 5.01
CA LEU A 192 -11.52 13.87 4.56
C LEU A 192 -11.79 14.78 3.37
N ASN A 193 -11.58 16.09 3.54
CA ASN A 193 -11.82 17.03 2.46
C ASN A 193 -10.58 17.11 1.56
N PHE A 194 -10.64 16.39 0.44
CA PHE A 194 -9.57 16.39 -0.55
C PHE A 194 -9.30 17.78 -1.15
N ASP A 195 -10.31 18.65 -1.22
CA ASP A 195 -10.15 20.03 -1.71
C ASP A 195 -9.17 20.84 -0.84
N VAL A 196 -9.19 20.61 0.48
CA VAL A 196 -8.26 21.24 1.42
C VAL A 196 -6.82 20.79 1.15
N LEU A 197 -6.62 19.51 0.84
CA LEU A 197 -5.29 18.99 0.46
C LEU A 197 -4.78 19.62 -0.84
N LEU A 198 -5.66 19.84 -1.82
CA LEU A 198 -5.31 20.53 -3.07
C LEU A 198 -4.87 21.98 -2.82
N CYS A 199 -5.47 22.68 -1.85
CA CYS A 199 -5.02 24.00 -1.40
C CYS A 199 -3.57 23.93 -0.88
N ASP A 200 -3.31 23.00 0.05
CA ASP A 200 -2.01 22.90 0.72
C ASP A 200 -0.88 22.51 -0.24
N LEU A 201 -1.18 21.73 -1.29
CA LEU A 201 -0.22 21.33 -2.33
C LEU A 201 0.11 22.43 -3.35
N ASN A 202 -0.73 23.47 -3.45
CA ASN A 202 -0.57 24.59 -4.38
C ASN A 202 -0.27 24.18 -5.84
N ILE A 203 -1.08 23.28 -6.41
CA ILE A 203 -0.81 22.64 -7.71
C ILE A 203 -1.25 23.44 -8.95
N LYS A 204 -1.81 24.65 -8.76
CA LYS A 204 -2.55 25.40 -9.81
C LYS A 204 -1.79 25.58 -11.14
N ASN A 205 -0.46 25.61 -11.10
CA ASN A 205 0.39 25.81 -12.29
C ASN A 205 1.39 24.66 -12.52
N LYS A 206 1.22 23.51 -11.88
CA LYS A 206 2.10 22.34 -12.00
C LYS A 206 1.46 21.27 -12.86
N LYS A 207 2.29 20.40 -13.46
CA LYS A 207 1.79 19.18 -14.09
C LYS A 207 1.78 18.08 -13.04
N ALA A 208 0.62 17.81 -12.47
CA ALA A 208 0.50 16.89 -11.35
C ALA A 208 0.02 15.51 -11.80
N PHE A 209 0.61 14.47 -11.23
CA PHE A 209 0.12 13.10 -11.28
C PHE A 209 -0.47 12.72 -9.93
N LEU A 210 -1.77 12.46 -9.89
CA LEU A 210 -2.45 11.98 -8.70
C LEU A 210 -2.72 10.48 -8.77
N LEU A 211 -2.25 9.75 -7.77
CA LEU A 211 -2.44 8.31 -7.60
C LEU A 211 -3.31 8.04 -6.38
N THR A 212 -4.41 7.30 -6.57
CA THR A 212 -5.38 6.97 -5.50
C THR A 212 -5.98 5.57 -5.68
N TYR A 213 -6.92 5.15 -4.82
CA TYR A 213 -7.67 3.91 -5.00
C TYR A 213 -8.73 4.04 -6.11
N LYS A 214 -9.01 2.93 -6.81
CA LYS A 214 -9.99 2.89 -7.92
C LYS A 214 -11.36 3.48 -7.55
N ASN A 215 -11.86 3.15 -6.36
CA ASN A 215 -13.18 3.60 -5.88
C ASN A 215 -13.22 5.09 -5.49
N GLN A 216 -12.06 5.70 -5.25
CA GLN A 216 -11.95 7.12 -4.89
C GLN A 216 -11.72 8.01 -6.12
N LYS A 217 -11.32 7.41 -7.26
CA LYS A 217 -10.98 8.13 -8.49
C LYS A 217 -12.08 9.10 -8.91
N ASN A 218 -13.31 8.64 -9.07
CA ASN A 218 -14.39 9.47 -9.61
C ASN A 218 -14.76 10.65 -8.69
N ALA A 219 -14.81 10.42 -7.38
CA ALA A 219 -15.10 11.48 -6.41
C ALA A 219 -14.02 12.56 -6.44
N ILE A 220 -12.74 12.17 -6.49
CA ILE A 220 -11.61 13.11 -6.56
C ILE A 220 -11.56 13.83 -7.92
N SER A 221 -11.82 13.14 -9.03
CA SER A 221 -11.88 13.76 -10.37
C SER A 221 -12.90 14.89 -10.40
N LYS A 222 -14.09 14.68 -9.82
CA LYS A 222 -15.11 15.73 -9.73
C LYS A 222 -14.63 16.97 -8.96
N ILE A 223 -13.95 16.78 -7.82
CA ILE A 223 -13.39 17.90 -7.04
C ILE A 223 -12.36 18.68 -7.87
N ILE A 224 -11.52 17.98 -8.63
CA ILE A 224 -10.52 18.60 -9.50
C ILE A 224 -11.19 19.37 -10.65
N GLU A 225 -12.21 18.79 -11.29
CA GLU A 225 -12.98 19.44 -12.36
C GLU A 225 -13.69 20.69 -11.84
N ASP A 226 -14.35 20.61 -10.68
CA ASP A 226 -15.05 21.74 -10.04
C ASP A 226 -14.07 22.89 -9.72
N ARG A 227 -12.83 22.57 -9.37
CA ARG A 227 -11.82 23.56 -8.95
C ARG A 227 -10.99 24.15 -10.08
N TYR A 228 -10.57 23.33 -11.03
CA TYR A 228 -9.59 23.69 -12.06
C TYR A 228 -10.14 23.60 -13.49
N GLY A 229 -11.34 23.05 -13.66
CA GLY A 229 -11.96 22.82 -14.96
C GLY A 229 -11.40 21.61 -15.70
N ASN A 230 -12.04 21.29 -16.85
CA ASN A 230 -11.74 20.09 -17.66
C ASN A 230 -10.36 20.12 -18.35
N SER A 231 -9.70 21.27 -18.40
CA SER A 231 -8.37 21.47 -18.99
C SER A 231 -7.25 21.53 -17.93
N SER A 232 -7.48 20.94 -16.75
CA SER A 232 -6.49 20.90 -15.69
C SER A 232 -5.21 20.15 -16.11
N ASN A 233 -4.05 20.63 -15.66
CA ASN A 233 -2.76 19.95 -15.84
C ASN A 233 -2.58 18.76 -14.86
N ILE A 234 -3.69 18.17 -14.40
CA ILE A 234 -3.70 17.14 -13.36
C ILE A 234 -4.15 15.81 -13.99
N CYS A 235 -3.23 14.87 -14.08
CA CYS A 235 -3.49 13.53 -14.56
C CYS A 235 -3.81 12.61 -13.38
N MET A 236 -4.87 11.80 -13.51
CA MET A 236 -5.31 10.88 -12.46
C MET A 236 -5.13 9.42 -12.83
N GLY A 237 -4.37 8.70 -12.02
CA GLY A 237 -4.26 7.25 -12.05
C GLY A 237 -4.89 6.60 -10.82
N HIS A 238 -4.97 5.28 -10.84
CA HIS A 238 -5.24 4.52 -9.64
C HIS A 238 -4.28 3.34 -9.51
N TYR A 239 -4.06 2.88 -8.28
CA TYR A 239 -3.24 1.71 -8.01
C TYR A 239 -3.65 0.53 -8.90
N ASN A 240 -2.66 -0.22 -9.40
CA ASN A 240 -2.79 -1.32 -10.35
C ASN A 240 -3.24 -0.94 -11.78
N ASN A 241 -3.35 0.34 -12.14
CA ASN A 241 -3.77 0.76 -13.50
C ASN A 241 -3.00 1.97 -14.04
N VAL A 242 -1.70 2.01 -13.72
CA VAL A 242 -0.75 3.02 -14.22
C VAL A 242 0.30 2.41 -15.14
N ARG A 243 0.51 1.08 -15.06
CA ARG A 243 1.43 0.35 -15.95
C ARG A 243 0.98 0.50 -17.40
N GLY A 244 1.95 0.64 -18.30
CA GLY A 244 1.72 0.83 -19.73
C GLY A 244 1.17 2.20 -20.16
N LYS A 245 0.89 3.12 -19.24
CA LYS A 245 0.37 4.47 -19.57
C LYS A 245 1.50 5.51 -19.61
N ASN A 246 1.37 6.46 -20.53
CA ASN A 246 2.31 7.56 -20.74
C ASN A 246 1.75 8.92 -20.31
N ASP A 247 0.51 8.97 -19.83
CA ASP A 247 -0.21 10.20 -19.49
C ASP A 247 0.52 11.05 -18.42
N PHE A 248 1.39 10.42 -17.63
CA PHE A 248 2.04 11.01 -16.46
C PHE A 248 3.48 11.49 -16.72
N VAL A 249 4.03 11.25 -17.92
CA VAL A 249 5.47 11.41 -18.21
C VAL A 249 5.97 12.85 -18.09
N GLU A 250 5.08 13.82 -18.23
CA GLU A 250 5.40 15.24 -18.12
C GLU A 250 5.16 15.82 -16.72
N SER A 251 4.69 15.00 -15.77
CA SER A 251 4.40 15.46 -14.41
C SER A 251 5.69 15.72 -13.63
N ASP A 252 5.77 16.91 -13.03
CA ASP A 252 6.83 17.36 -12.12
C ASP A 252 6.41 17.22 -10.64
N LEU A 253 5.12 16.98 -10.39
CA LEU A 253 4.58 16.69 -9.08
C LEU A 253 3.82 15.38 -9.12
N MET A 254 4.02 14.52 -8.13
CA MET A 254 3.22 13.33 -7.90
C MET A 254 2.65 13.35 -6.48
N LEU A 255 1.35 13.06 -6.34
CA LEU A 255 0.71 12.81 -5.05
C LEU A 255 0.25 11.34 -4.98
N ALA A 256 0.84 10.56 -4.07
CA ALA A 256 0.27 9.26 -3.67
C ALA A 256 -0.74 9.48 -2.53
N TYR A 257 -2.01 9.58 -2.89
CA TYR A 257 -3.11 9.69 -1.94
C TYR A 257 -3.47 8.29 -1.40
N GLY A 258 -2.82 7.90 -0.31
CA GLY A 258 -2.91 6.56 0.29
C GLY A 258 -1.70 5.69 -0.01
N MET A 259 -1.80 4.39 0.33
CA MET A 259 -0.78 3.38 0.05
C MET A 259 -1.46 2.05 -0.29
N ASN A 260 -1.01 1.37 -1.35
CA ASN A 260 -1.67 0.18 -1.88
C ASN A 260 -1.41 -1.08 -1.05
N TYR A 261 -2.00 -1.15 0.14
CA TYR A 261 -2.03 -2.38 0.92
C TYR A 261 -3.10 -3.33 0.37
N LEU A 262 -2.69 -4.49 -0.15
CA LEU A 262 -3.57 -5.44 -0.84
C LEU A 262 -4.38 -6.38 0.08
N GLY A 263 -4.15 -6.35 1.39
CA GLY A 263 -4.87 -7.17 2.39
C GLY A 263 -3.98 -8.23 3.05
N ASP A 264 -4.30 -8.60 4.28
CA ASP A 264 -3.53 -9.59 5.06
C ASP A 264 -3.47 -10.93 4.31
N GLU A 265 -4.62 -11.37 3.79
CA GLU A 265 -4.79 -12.60 3.02
C GLU A 265 -3.94 -12.66 1.76
N PHE A 266 -3.72 -11.51 1.11
CA PHE A 266 -2.94 -11.43 -0.12
C PHE A 266 -1.48 -11.75 0.17
N TYR A 267 -0.92 -11.15 1.22
CA TYR A 267 0.47 -11.34 1.58
C TYR A 267 0.72 -12.73 2.19
N LEU A 268 -0.22 -13.26 2.96
CA LEU A 268 -0.14 -14.64 3.46
C LEU A 268 -0.12 -15.66 2.30
N ALA A 269 -1.02 -15.51 1.32
CA ALA A 269 -1.02 -16.38 0.15
C ALA A 269 0.27 -16.22 -0.67
N LYS A 270 0.83 -15.00 -0.72
CA LYS A 270 2.07 -14.72 -1.46
C LYS A 270 3.27 -15.38 -0.79
N ALA A 271 3.35 -15.34 0.54
CA ALA A 271 4.35 -16.09 1.29
C ALA A 271 4.28 -17.60 1.00
N MET A 272 3.07 -18.18 0.94
CA MET A 272 2.90 -19.59 0.60
C MET A 272 3.44 -19.93 -0.80
N ALA A 273 3.13 -19.13 -1.81
CA ALA A 273 3.61 -19.34 -3.17
C ALA A 273 5.11 -19.08 -3.35
N LEU A 274 5.70 -18.26 -2.48
CA LEU A 274 7.15 -18.06 -2.41
C LEU A 274 7.86 -19.11 -1.56
N GLU A 275 7.13 -20.12 -1.05
CA GLU A 275 7.66 -21.18 -0.18
C GLU A 275 8.30 -20.64 1.11
N ILE A 276 7.86 -19.46 1.55
CA ILE A 276 8.36 -18.81 2.76
C ILE A 276 7.66 -19.43 3.98
N SER A 277 8.45 -19.95 4.91
CA SER A 277 7.95 -20.59 6.13
C SER A 277 7.60 -19.54 7.17
N LEU A 278 6.30 -19.28 7.34
CA LEU A 278 5.78 -18.34 8.33
C LEU A 278 5.72 -18.97 9.72
N LYS A 279 6.28 -18.26 10.71
CA LYS A 279 6.18 -18.58 12.14
C LYS A 279 4.92 -17.99 12.76
N ASN A 280 4.45 -16.86 12.24
CA ASN A 280 3.27 -16.17 12.74
C ASN A 280 2.41 -15.61 11.59
N MET A 281 1.08 -15.71 11.69
CA MET A 281 0.13 -15.17 10.71
C MET A 281 -0.67 -13.98 11.26
N GLU A 282 -0.37 -13.52 12.47
CA GLU A 282 -1.03 -12.38 13.09
C GLU A 282 -0.53 -11.05 12.53
N PHE A 283 -1.44 -10.11 12.44
CA PHE A 283 -1.17 -8.73 12.04
C PHE A 283 -1.66 -7.76 13.11
N THR A 284 -0.81 -6.81 13.46
CA THR A 284 -1.09 -5.72 14.39
C THR A 284 -1.18 -4.39 13.65
N ARG A 285 -1.51 -3.33 14.38
CA ARG A 285 -1.38 -1.96 13.90
C ARG A 285 -0.43 -1.23 14.83
N GLU A 286 0.71 -0.83 14.31
CA GLU A 286 1.70 -0.03 15.06
C GLU A 286 1.95 1.26 14.29
N HIS A 287 1.99 2.39 14.99
CA HIS A 287 2.19 3.71 14.38
C HIS A 287 1.33 3.99 13.13
N LYS A 288 0.10 3.44 13.10
CA LYS A 288 -0.87 3.53 12.00
C LYS A 288 -0.54 2.68 10.76
N ALA A 289 0.60 2.00 10.71
CA ALA A 289 0.95 0.98 9.73
C ALA A 289 0.29 -0.37 10.07
N ARG A 290 0.00 -1.20 9.06
CA ARG A 290 -0.45 -2.59 9.24
C ARG A 290 0.80 -3.48 9.17
N ILE A 291 1.17 -4.13 10.27
CA ILE A 291 2.43 -4.86 10.40
C ILE A 291 2.13 -6.31 10.76
N SER A 292 2.84 -7.25 10.15
CA SER A 292 2.85 -8.65 10.55
C SER A 292 3.75 -8.87 11.76
N LYS A 293 3.43 -9.83 12.62
CA LYS A 293 4.36 -10.29 13.67
C LYS A 293 5.47 -11.20 13.12
N ASP A 294 5.46 -11.50 11.82
CA ASP A 294 6.49 -12.28 11.14
C ASP A 294 7.32 -11.37 10.21
N ASP A 295 8.63 -11.33 10.45
CA ASP A 295 9.56 -10.44 9.74
C ASP A 295 9.63 -10.75 8.24
N ASP A 296 9.54 -12.02 7.85
CA ASP A 296 9.60 -12.41 6.43
C ASP A 296 8.32 -12.00 5.72
N LEU A 297 7.16 -12.07 6.39
CA LEU A 297 5.92 -11.55 5.85
C LEU A 297 5.94 -10.01 5.70
N ASN A 298 6.51 -9.30 6.67
CA ASN A 298 6.72 -7.85 6.57
C ASN A 298 7.63 -7.48 5.39
N ARG A 299 8.68 -8.27 5.13
CA ARG A 299 9.55 -8.07 3.97
C ARG A 299 8.80 -8.23 2.66
N ILE A 300 7.94 -9.25 2.52
CA ILE A 300 7.07 -9.44 1.34
C ILE A 300 6.16 -8.23 1.15
N MET A 301 5.52 -7.78 2.23
CA MET A 301 4.64 -6.61 2.21
C MET A 301 5.36 -5.34 1.76
N CYS A 302 6.50 -5.03 2.35
CA CYS A 302 7.28 -3.85 2.02
C CYS A 302 7.83 -3.92 0.61
N SER A 303 8.36 -5.08 0.19
CA SER A 303 8.86 -5.35 -1.17
C SER A 303 7.79 -5.04 -2.23
N ASP A 304 6.59 -5.60 -2.08
CA ASP A 304 5.48 -5.42 -3.03
C ASP A 304 5.04 -3.94 -3.13
N MET A 305 4.77 -3.33 -1.98
CA MET A 305 4.36 -1.93 -1.87
C MET A 305 5.44 -0.96 -2.41
N PHE A 306 6.70 -1.26 -2.17
CA PHE A 306 7.84 -0.49 -2.66
C PHE A 306 7.97 -0.57 -4.18
N CYS A 307 7.92 -1.78 -4.76
CA CYS A 307 8.07 -1.97 -6.21
C CYS A 307 6.97 -1.22 -6.98
N ASP A 308 5.71 -1.33 -6.54
CA ASP A 308 4.59 -0.59 -7.12
C ASP A 308 4.77 0.92 -7.05
N LEU A 309 5.35 1.41 -5.95
CA LEU A 309 5.58 2.83 -5.75
C LEU A 309 6.71 3.35 -6.65
N VAL A 310 7.84 2.65 -6.71
CA VAL A 310 8.95 3.00 -7.61
C VAL A 310 8.48 3.04 -9.05
N GLN A 311 7.73 2.03 -9.50
CA GLN A 311 7.16 2.00 -10.84
C GLN A 311 6.26 3.21 -11.09
N SER A 312 5.48 3.64 -10.10
CA SER A 312 4.61 4.82 -10.22
C SER A 312 5.40 6.13 -10.26
N ILE A 313 6.43 6.29 -9.42
CA ILE A 313 7.32 7.47 -9.42
C ILE A 313 8.04 7.58 -10.77
N LEU A 314 8.55 6.47 -11.30
CA LEU A 314 9.22 6.41 -12.60
C LEU A 314 8.27 6.54 -13.80
N ARG A 315 6.96 6.80 -13.60
CA ARG A 315 6.05 7.25 -14.68
C ARG A 315 6.04 8.77 -14.84
N THR A 316 6.66 9.50 -13.92
CA THR A 316 6.80 10.97 -13.98
C THR A 316 7.98 11.40 -14.85
N LYS A 317 8.23 12.71 -14.91
CA LYS A 317 9.39 13.30 -15.60
C LYS A 317 10.73 12.77 -15.09
N LEU A 318 10.77 12.23 -13.87
CA LEU A 318 11.97 11.63 -13.27
C LEU A 318 12.56 10.51 -14.14
N ARG A 319 11.73 9.76 -14.88
CA ARG A 319 12.18 8.68 -15.79
C ARG A 319 13.19 9.16 -16.82
N ARG A 320 13.03 10.40 -17.28
CA ARG A 320 13.77 11.01 -18.40
C ARG A 320 15.14 11.56 -17.98
N ASN A 321 15.56 11.34 -16.72
CA ASN A 321 16.79 11.92 -16.18
C ASN A 321 16.83 13.45 -16.34
N THR A 322 15.70 14.09 -16.06
CA THR A 322 15.57 15.56 -16.13
C THR A 322 16.43 16.22 -15.06
N LYS A 323 16.84 17.48 -15.28
CA LYS A 323 17.41 18.36 -14.25
C LYS A 323 16.34 19.14 -13.49
N ASP A 324 15.11 19.13 -13.98
CA ASP A 324 14.00 19.85 -13.34
C ASP A 324 13.65 19.21 -12.01
N VAL A 325 13.25 20.02 -11.04
CA VAL A 325 12.82 19.52 -9.73
C VAL A 325 11.56 18.67 -9.89
N VAL A 326 11.58 17.47 -9.30
CA VAL A 326 10.42 16.57 -9.23
C VAL A 326 10.04 16.37 -7.76
N GLN A 327 8.77 16.59 -7.44
CA GLN A 327 8.25 16.46 -6.08
C GLN A 327 7.30 15.28 -5.95
N PHE A 328 7.58 14.37 -5.03
CA PHE A 328 6.70 13.28 -4.65
C PHE A 328 6.13 13.53 -3.25
N TYR A 329 4.81 13.60 -3.15
CA TYR A 329 4.07 13.82 -1.92
C TYR A 329 3.36 12.52 -1.51
N SER A 330 3.50 12.10 -0.26
CA SER A 330 3.00 10.80 0.20
C SER A 330 2.55 10.77 1.64
N PHE A 331 1.81 9.72 1.99
CA PHE A 331 1.31 9.43 3.34
C PHE A 331 1.71 8.01 3.74
N ILE A 332 3.02 7.72 3.72
CA ILE A 332 3.59 6.38 3.94
C ILE A 332 3.95 6.25 5.43
N PRO A 333 3.24 5.39 6.19
CA PRO A 333 3.54 5.17 7.61
C PRO A 333 4.65 4.13 7.84
N TYR A 334 5.17 3.49 6.79
CA TYR A 334 6.18 2.43 6.86
C TYR A 334 7.58 3.04 6.71
N CYS A 335 8.35 3.09 7.79
CA CYS A 335 9.70 3.66 7.75
C CYS A 335 10.64 2.83 6.87
N GLU A 336 10.44 1.51 6.79
CA GLU A 336 11.20 0.61 5.93
C GLU A 336 11.04 0.98 4.45
N ILE A 337 9.81 1.32 4.01
CA ILE A 337 9.57 1.74 2.62
C ILE A 337 10.27 3.05 2.32
N ILE A 338 10.27 4.01 3.25
CA ILE A 338 11.01 5.28 3.09
C ILE A 338 12.52 5.03 3.01
N ALA A 339 13.06 4.13 3.83
CA ALA A 339 14.46 3.73 3.76
C ALA A 339 14.80 3.09 2.40
N MET A 340 13.97 2.15 1.93
CA MET A 340 14.15 1.53 0.60
C MET A 340 14.08 2.55 -0.53
N LEU A 341 13.19 3.56 -0.46
CA LEU A 341 13.14 4.65 -1.45
C LEU A 341 14.42 5.48 -1.43
N LYS A 342 14.97 5.77 -0.25
CA LYS A 342 16.25 6.48 -0.11
C LYS A 342 17.41 5.72 -0.74
N ASP A 343 17.44 4.40 -0.52
CA ASP A 343 18.48 3.53 -1.06
C ASP A 343 18.37 3.41 -2.59
N TYR A 344 17.14 3.33 -3.12
CA TYR A 344 16.89 3.23 -4.56
C TYR A 344 17.15 4.54 -5.31
N PHE A 345 16.60 5.64 -4.81
CA PHE A 345 16.76 6.97 -5.37
C PHE A 345 17.97 7.65 -4.76
N VAL A 346 19.16 7.16 -5.11
CA VAL A 346 20.45 7.68 -4.63
C VAL A 346 20.52 9.21 -4.78
N ASP A 347 20.96 9.89 -3.72
CA ASP A 347 21.07 11.35 -3.60
C ASP A 347 19.74 12.12 -3.60
N CYS A 348 18.57 11.46 -3.51
CA CYS A 348 17.31 12.16 -3.34
C CYS A 348 17.20 12.86 -1.97
N ASN A 349 16.33 13.87 -1.91
CA ASN A 349 16.01 14.58 -0.69
C ASN A 349 14.72 14.02 -0.09
N ILE A 350 14.76 13.61 1.18
CA ILE A 350 13.57 13.16 1.91
C ILE A 350 13.31 14.12 3.06
N MET A 351 12.07 14.61 3.13
CA MET A 351 11.63 15.58 4.12
C MET A 351 10.28 15.17 4.69
N ASP A 352 10.08 15.42 5.97
CA ASP A 352 8.76 15.36 6.57
C ASP A 352 7.92 16.53 6.05
N TRP A 353 6.71 16.23 5.60
CA TRP A 353 5.78 17.18 5.04
C TRP A 353 4.41 17.01 5.71
N TYR A 354 3.84 18.13 6.14
CA TYR A 354 2.54 18.17 6.79
C TYR A 354 1.66 19.17 6.02
N PRO A 355 0.70 18.71 5.20
CA PRO A 355 -0.27 19.61 4.57
C PRO A 355 -1.14 20.23 5.66
N ASP A 356 -0.83 21.45 6.08
CA ASP A 356 -1.25 22.00 7.37
C ASP A 356 -2.77 21.98 7.58
N SER A 357 -3.52 22.52 6.63
CA SER A 357 -4.97 22.63 6.70
C SER A 357 -5.60 21.23 6.71
N PHE A 358 -5.11 20.34 5.85
CA PHE A 358 -5.59 18.97 5.73
C PHE A 358 -5.23 18.12 6.97
N TYR A 359 -4.04 18.31 7.52
CA TYR A 359 -3.55 17.64 8.72
C TYR A 359 -4.37 18.03 9.95
N LYS A 360 -4.64 19.35 10.10
CA LYS A 360 -5.53 19.88 11.15
C LYS A 360 -6.91 19.24 11.05
N GLN A 361 -7.51 19.22 9.87
CA GLN A 361 -8.81 18.58 9.64
C GLN A 361 -8.80 17.09 10.00
N TYR A 362 -7.78 16.33 9.56
CA TYR A 362 -7.66 14.91 9.83
C TYR A 362 -7.64 14.60 11.33
N HIS A 363 -6.97 15.44 12.12
CA HIS A 363 -6.82 15.24 13.56
C HIS A 363 -7.97 15.82 14.38
N ASP A 364 -8.68 16.82 13.87
CA ASP A 364 -9.85 17.40 14.54
C ASP A 364 -11.11 16.54 14.32
N ASN A 365 -11.21 15.84 13.17
CA ASN A 365 -12.28 14.89 12.87
C ASN A 365 -12.12 13.57 13.65
N GLY A 366 -12.56 13.58 14.92
CA GLY A 366 -12.65 12.37 15.75
C GLY A 366 -12.44 12.57 17.25
N SER A 367 -11.92 13.73 17.68
CA SER A 367 -11.68 13.99 19.10
C SER A 367 -12.88 14.68 19.77
N ARG A 368 -13.83 13.89 20.30
CA ARG A 368 -14.81 14.39 21.30
C ARG A 368 -14.14 14.78 22.62
N THR A 369 -12.86 14.46 22.82
CA THR A 369 -12.16 14.72 24.08
C THR A 369 -11.59 16.14 24.13
N LYS A 370 -11.77 16.81 25.29
CA LYS A 370 -11.17 18.12 25.60
C LYS A 370 -9.63 18.12 25.70
N LYS A 371 -8.96 16.98 25.47
CA LYS A 371 -7.50 16.86 25.60
C LYS A 371 -6.78 17.77 24.59
N PRO A 372 -5.61 18.32 24.94
CA PRO A 372 -4.76 19.04 24.02
C PRO A 372 -4.28 18.09 22.90
N THR A 373 -4.43 18.47 21.64
CA THR A 373 -3.88 17.75 20.48
C THR A 373 -2.60 18.45 20.02
N ASN A 374 -1.75 17.74 19.25
CA ASN A 374 -0.59 18.35 18.57
C ASN A 374 -1.02 19.59 17.73
N VAL A 375 -2.22 19.54 17.15
CA VAL A 375 -2.84 20.66 16.42
C VAL A 375 -3.10 21.87 17.33
N LYS A 376 -3.78 21.68 18.46
CA LYS A 376 -4.02 22.77 19.43
C LYS A 376 -2.72 23.36 19.97
N PHE A 377 -1.71 22.51 20.18
CA PHE A 377 -0.38 22.92 20.59
C PHE A 377 0.29 23.83 19.54
N ALA A 378 0.37 23.36 18.29
CA ALA A 378 0.94 24.12 17.19
C ALA A 378 0.21 25.45 16.96
N ASN A 379 -1.14 25.46 16.95
CA ASN A 379 -1.93 26.68 16.78
C ASN A 379 -1.66 27.71 17.90
N LEU A 380 -1.45 27.25 19.15
CA LEU A 380 -1.08 28.14 20.23
C LEU A 380 0.30 28.77 19.99
N LEU A 381 1.28 27.96 19.58
CA LEU A 381 2.63 28.44 19.28
C LEU A 381 2.62 29.45 18.13
N GLU A 382 1.95 29.15 17.02
CA GLU A 382 1.79 30.05 15.87
C GLU A 382 1.22 31.39 16.32
N ARG A 383 0.12 31.38 17.09
CA ARG A 383 -0.51 32.61 17.61
C ARG A 383 0.43 33.40 18.52
N ARG A 384 1.12 32.72 19.45
CA ARG A 384 2.01 33.39 20.40
C ARG A 384 3.22 33.99 19.71
N PHE A 385 3.90 33.25 18.85
CA PHE A 385 5.08 33.75 18.13
C PHE A 385 4.77 34.78 17.05
N SER A 386 3.55 34.77 16.50
CA SER A 386 3.07 35.86 15.62
C SER A 386 2.86 37.16 16.42
N ASN A 387 2.35 37.06 17.66
CA ASN A 387 2.14 38.22 18.53
C ASN A 387 3.42 38.73 19.21
N LEU A 388 4.44 37.88 19.36
CA LEU A 388 5.72 38.28 19.96
C LEU A 388 6.54 39.17 19.02
N ASN A 389 6.43 38.94 17.71
CA ASN A 389 7.02 39.81 16.69
C ASN A 389 6.56 41.28 16.81
N SER A 390 5.33 41.52 17.27
CA SER A 390 4.82 42.88 17.45
C SER A 390 5.19 43.51 18.80
N GLN A 391 5.78 42.73 19.72
CA GLN A 391 6.13 43.15 21.09
C GLN A 391 7.63 43.15 21.39
N GLY A 392 8.49 42.73 20.44
CA GLY A 392 9.95 42.72 20.61
C GLY A 392 10.49 41.63 21.55
N ALA A 393 9.65 40.71 22.00
CA ALA A 393 10.04 39.60 22.86
C ALA A 393 10.39 38.35 22.02
N MET A 394 11.50 37.67 22.37
CA MET A 394 12.05 36.56 21.57
C MET A 394 11.80 35.15 22.14
N SER A 395 11.13 35.05 23.30
CA SER A 395 10.97 33.76 23.96
C SER A 395 9.65 33.61 24.70
N ILE A 396 9.17 32.37 24.80
CA ILE A 396 8.02 31.96 25.64
C ILE A 396 8.52 30.88 26.61
N SER A 397 8.13 30.94 27.87
CA SER A 397 8.47 29.87 28.80
C SER A 397 7.64 28.61 28.53
N LYS A 398 8.23 27.43 28.73
CA LYS A 398 7.50 26.16 28.61
C LYS A 398 6.36 26.06 29.63
N MET A 399 6.50 26.70 30.78
CA MET A 399 5.46 26.74 31.82
C MET A 399 4.23 27.52 31.33
N GLU A 400 4.42 28.69 30.71
CA GLU A 400 3.31 29.46 30.13
C GLU A 400 2.57 28.68 29.03
N VAL A 401 3.29 27.94 28.18
CA VAL A 401 2.68 27.07 27.17
C VAL A 401 1.90 25.92 27.82
N LYS A 402 2.48 25.32 28.87
CA LYS A 402 1.89 24.22 29.63
C LYS A 402 0.56 24.64 30.27
N ASP A 403 0.56 25.80 30.93
CA ASP A 403 -0.59 26.36 31.62
C ASP A 403 -1.68 26.78 30.63
N ALA A 404 -1.30 27.43 29.52
CA ALA A 404 -2.23 27.85 28.47
C ALA A 404 -2.97 26.68 27.79
N LEU A 405 -2.36 25.49 27.75
CA LEU A 405 -2.95 24.28 27.19
C LEU A 405 -3.54 23.35 28.27
N GLY A 406 -3.45 23.71 29.55
CA GLY A 406 -3.98 22.92 30.66
C GLY A 406 -3.34 21.55 30.79
N TYR A 407 -2.05 21.40 30.45
CA TYR A 407 -1.36 20.12 30.68
C TYR A 407 -1.14 19.88 32.17
N THR A 408 -1.79 18.85 32.70
CA THR A 408 -1.56 18.38 34.07
C THR A 408 -0.35 17.45 34.18
N CYS A 409 0.06 16.82 33.07
CA CYS A 409 1.15 15.84 33.01
C CYS A 409 2.35 16.36 32.20
N GLN A 410 3.55 16.35 32.79
CA GLN A 410 4.79 16.76 32.13
C GLN A 410 5.14 15.87 30.93
N ASN A 411 4.86 14.57 31.02
CA ASN A 411 5.14 13.62 29.93
C ASN A 411 4.31 13.93 28.68
N THR A 412 3.05 14.36 28.84
CA THR A 412 2.21 14.71 27.67
C THR A 412 2.72 15.96 26.96
N PHE A 413 3.16 16.98 27.71
CA PHE A 413 3.78 18.17 27.14
C PHE A 413 5.07 17.83 26.38
N ALA A 414 5.96 17.05 27.01
CA ALA A 414 7.20 16.59 26.39
C ALA A 414 6.94 15.77 25.11
N ASN A 415 5.95 14.87 25.14
CA ASN A 415 5.58 14.06 23.98
C ASN A 415 5.07 14.91 22.81
N HIS A 416 4.26 15.94 23.06
CA HIS A 416 3.80 16.82 22.00
C HIS A 416 4.91 17.71 21.46
N LEU A 417 5.78 18.22 22.34
CA LEU A 417 6.95 19.01 21.92
C LEU A 417 7.92 18.18 21.07
N ASN A 418 7.99 16.87 21.35
CA ASN A 418 8.78 15.91 20.58
C ASN A 418 8.05 15.35 19.34
N SER A 419 6.79 15.72 19.09
CA SER A 419 6.10 15.27 17.88
C SER A 419 6.69 15.94 16.64
N GLU A 420 6.86 15.17 15.57
CA GLU A 420 7.50 15.65 14.33
C GLU A 420 6.69 16.80 13.70
N TYR A 421 5.35 16.74 13.74
CA TYR A 421 4.51 17.88 13.35
C TYR A 421 4.83 19.17 14.12
N VAL A 422 4.95 19.11 15.45
CA VAL A 422 5.26 20.30 16.26
C VAL A 422 6.69 20.79 16.01
N LYS A 423 7.66 19.90 15.86
CA LYS A 423 9.04 20.26 15.49
C LYS A 423 9.08 20.98 14.14
N CYS A 424 8.39 20.45 13.14
CA CYS A 424 8.26 21.09 11.83
C CYS A 424 7.67 22.50 11.94
N LYS A 425 6.63 22.67 12.77
CA LYS A 425 6.02 23.98 13.04
C LYS A 425 6.95 24.95 13.76
N LEU A 426 7.70 24.48 14.74
CA LEU A 426 8.71 25.30 15.42
C LEU A 426 9.79 25.76 14.43
N GLN A 427 10.28 24.88 13.56
CA GLN A 427 11.25 25.22 12.52
C GLN A 427 10.70 26.27 11.55
N GLN A 428 9.46 26.12 11.07
CA GLN A 428 8.81 27.12 10.20
C GLN A 428 8.66 28.50 10.86
N LEU A 429 8.48 28.52 12.18
CA LEU A 429 8.41 29.75 12.98
C LEU A 429 9.80 30.32 13.33
N GLY A 430 10.89 29.64 12.97
CA GLY A 430 12.25 29.99 13.36
C GLY A 430 12.50 29.83 14.86
N VAL A 431 11.91 28.81 15.50
CA VAL A 431 11.94 28.63 16.95
C VAL A 431 12.75 27.39 17.34
N THR A 432 13.64 27.54 18.32
CA THR A 432 14.38 26.45 18.96
C THR A 432 13.85 26.12 20.34
N VAL A 433 14.07 24.87 20.77
CA VAL A 433 13.65 24.37 22.08
C VAL A 433 14.81 24.48 23.06
N GLY A 434 14.84 25.53 23.88
CA GLY A 434 15.77 25.68 25.00
C GLY A 434 15.37 24.82 26.21
N HIS A 435 16.16 24.85 27.29
CA HIS A 435 15.88 24.03 28.48
C HIS A 435 14.53 24.40 29.13
N HIS A 436 14.32 25.69 29.41
CA HIS A 436 13.07 26.21 30.02
C HIS A 436 12.17 27.01 29.07
N ASN A 437 12.69 27.44 27.92
CA ASN A 437 12.02 28.37 27.02
C ASN A 437 11.99 27.83 25.58
N LEU A 438 11.04 28.33 24.79
CA LEU A 438 11.03 28.26 23.34
C LEU A 438 11.53 29.61 22.81
N ILE A 439 12.57 29.62 21.99
CA ILE A 439 13.33 30.83 21.62
C ILE A 439 13.27 31.02 20.11
N LYS A 440 12.82 32.19 19.67
CA LYS A 440 12.83 32.58 18.26
C LYS A 440 14.22 33.06 17.86
N ILE A 441 14.76 32.50 16.78
CA ILE A 441 16.03 32.91 16.19
C ILE A 441 15.77 34.13 15.30
N ASN A 442 16.65 35.13 15.37
CA ASN A 442 16.62 36.25 14.43
C ASN A 442 17.15 35.82 13.07
N ASN A 443 16.44 36.18 12.01
CA ASN A 443 16.81 35.82 10.62
C ASN A 443 18.21 36.28 10.18
N GLU A 444 18.89 37.15 10.95
CA GLU A 444 20.28 37.56 10.69
C GLU A 444 21.30 36.43 10.96
N GLU A 445 21.00 35.49 11.87
CA GLU A 445 21.90 34.38 12.22
C GLU A 445 21.73 33.13 11.34
N MET A 446 20.71 33.06 10.48
CA MET A 446 20.42 31.90 9.62
C MET A 446 21.23 31.88 8.30
N THR A 447 22.11 32.85 8.07
CA THR A 447 22.90 32.97 6.83
C THR A 447 24.31 32.38 6.93
N GLU A 448 24.70 31.84 8.10
CA GLU A 448 26.04 31.28 8.36
C GLU A 448 26.06 29.81 8.84
N GLN A 449 24.97 29.05 8.67
CA GLN A 449 24.94 27.59 8.85
C GLN A 449 24.35 26.92 7.62
#